data_AF-A0A0S8A632-F1
#
_entry.id   AF-A0A0S8A632-F1
#
_cell.length_a   1.000
_cell.length_b   1.000
_cell.length_c   1.000
_cell.angle_alpha   90.00
_cell.angle_beta   90.00
_cell.angle_gamma   90.00
#
_symmetry.space_group_name_H-M   'P 1'
#
loop_
_entity.id
_entity.type
_entity.pdbx_description
1 polymer ?
#
loop_
_entity_poly.entity_id
_entity_poly.type
_entity_poly.pdbx_seq_one_letter_code
_entity_poly.pdbx_strand_id
1 'polypeptide(L)'
;MLVVAQHVRECPHCTREVNQLEEFLSDLAPASEIDLVERAKVLIARLVSGQGDSTALGEPSFALRGEYKGPITYEADGIVIVLDIQPVNEGKVNIFGQVAADDQDIWTGSTITLTKADGSKTTDSLNDLGAFHFEQVNSGSIQIMILSPQGVEVQIQNIDV
;
A
#
# COMPACT_ATOMS: atom_id res chain seq x y z
N MET A 1 5.75 -20.67 -40.63
CA MET A 1 5.02 -19.40 -40.44
C MET A 1 5.97 -18.22 -40.66
N LEU A 2 6.36 -17.93 -41.91
CA LEU A 2 7.27 -16.80 -42.24
C LEU A 2 6.71 -15.86 -43.33
N VAL A 3 5.58 -16.23 -43.94
CA VAL A 3 5.01 -15.55 -45.12
C VAL A 3 4.51 -14.14 -44.79
N VAL A 4 3.88 -13.96 -43.63
CA VAL A 4 3.33 -12.66 -43.21
C VAL A 4 4.44 -11.67 -42.89
N ALA A 5 5.47 -12.10 -42.13
CA ALA A 5 6.59 -11.25 -41.77
C ALA A 5 7.42 -10.79 -42.98
N GLN A 6 7.51 -11.63 -44.02
CA GLN A 6 8.15 -11.25 -45.28
C GLN A 6 7.29 -10.27 -46.07
N HIS A 7 5.98 -10.51 -46.18
CA HIS A 7 5.06 -9.60 -46.86
C HIS A 7 5.05 -8.20 -46.25
N VAL A 8 5.06 -8.09 -44.92
CA VAL A 8 5.09 -6.80 -44.21
C VAL A 8 6.36 -6.00 -44.50
N ARG A 9 7.50 -6.66 -44.77
CA ARG A 9 8.76 -6.00 -45.14
C ARG A 9 8.82 -5.56 -46.60
N GLU A 10 8.16 -6.30 -47.49
CA GLU A 10 8.20 -6.04 -48.94
C GLU A 10 7.09 -5.07 -49.38
N CYS A 11 5.99 -4.94 -48.62
CA CYS A 11 4.86 -4.09 -48.95
C CYS A 11 4.91 -2.74 -48.21
N PRO A 12 5.14 -1.60 -48.91
CA PRO A 12 5.23 -0.28 -48.27
C PRO A 12 3.97 0.20 -47.56
N HIS A 13 2.80 -0.34 -47.93
CA HIS A 13 1.53 -0.02 -47.27
C HIS A 13 1.46 -0.69 -45.90
N CYS A 14 1.71 -2.00 -45.84
CA CYS A 14 1.66 -2.77 -44.61
C CYS A 14 2.75 -2.33 -43.63
N THR A 15 3.94 -1.96 -44.10
CA THR A 15 4.98 -1.39 -43.23
C THR A 15 4.49 -0.10 -42.55
N ARG A 16 3.76 0.76 -43.28
CA ARG A 16 3.25 2.02 -42.74
C ARG A 16 2.18 1.77 -41.68
N GLU A 17 1.26 0.85 -41.93
CA GLU A 17 0.20 0.49 -40.99
C GLU A 17 0.76 -0.10 -39.69
N VAL A 18 1.80 -0.95 -39.78
CA VAL A 18 2.46 -1.51 -38.60
C VAL A 18 3.20 -0.43 -37.81
N ASN A 19 3.93 0.47 -38.49
CA ASN A 19 4.60 1.58 -37.81
C ASN A 19 3.61 2.54 -37.12
N GLN A 20 2.45 2.81 -37.73
CA GLN A 20 1.40 3.61 -37.11
C GLN A 20 0.80 2.94 -35.86
N LEU A 21 0.68 1.60 -35.89
CA LEU A 21 0.24 0.85 -34.72
C LEU A 21 1.30 0.86 -33.61
N GLU A 22 2.58 0.73 -33.95
CA GLU A 22 3.68 0.84 -32.98
C GLU A 22 3.73 2.23 -32.33
N GLU A 23 3.53 3.30 -33.11
CA GLU A 23 3.45 4.68 -32.61
C GLU A 23 2.26 4.86 -31.67
N PHE A 24 1.07 4.40 -32.06
CA PHE A 24 -0.12 4.46 -31.21
C PHE A 24 0.01 3.65 -29.92
N LEU A 25 0.63 2.46 -29.99
CA LEU A 25 0.89 1.64 -28.80
C LEU A 25 1.97 2.27 -27.90
N SER A 26 2.92 3.03 -28.47
CA SER A 26 3.91 3.78 -27.70
C SER A 26 3.30 4.98 -27.00
N ASP A 27 2.36 5.68 -27.65
CA ASP A 27 1.60 6.79 -27.04
C ASP A 27 0.65 6.31 -25.93
N LEU A 28 0.11 5.10 -26.05
CA LEU A 28 -0.73 4.47 -25.03
C LEU A 28 0.06 3.73 -23.96
N ALA A 29 1.34 3.47 -24.17
CA ALA A 29 2.17 2.87 -23.15
C ALA A 29 2.24 3.86 -21.97
N PRO A 30 1.92 3.43 -20.73
CA PRO A 30 2.22 4.26 -19.58
C PRO A 30 3.72 4.58 -19.64
N ALA A 31 4.09 5.82 -19.35
CA ALA A 31 5.48 6.27 -19.33
C ALA A 31 6.26 5.46 -18.29
N SER A 32 6.72 4.27 -18.66
CA SER A 32 7.72 3.51 -17.92
C SER A 32 9.08 4.07 -18.26
N GLU A 33 9.27 5.35 -17.95
CA GLU A 33 10.59 5.87 -17.65
C GLU A 33 10.95 5.29 -16.28
N ILE A 34 11.53 4.09 -16.28
CA ILE A 34 12.30 3.63 -15.13
C ILE A 34 13.54 4.52 -15.12
N ASP A 35 13.42 5.70 -14.52
CA ASP A 35 14.55 6.51 -14.11
C ASP A 35 15.28 5.68 -13.05
N LEU A 36 16.35 5.00 -13.45
CA LEU A 36 17.17 4.10 -12.62
C LEU A 36 17.88 4.82 -11.45
N VAL A 37 17.47 6.06 -11.16
CA VAL A 37 17.78 6.85 -9.97
C VAL A 37 16.47 7.34 -9.34
N GLU A 38 15.48 6.46 -9.23
CA GLU A 38 14.27 6.72 -8.44
C GLU A 38 14.71 7.00 -7.01
N ARG A 39 14.65 8.28 -6.65
CA ARG A 39 14.78 8.76 -5.28
C ARG A 39 13.80 7.92 -4.47
N ALA A 40 14.29 7.00 -3.65
CA ALA A 40 13.45 6.23 -2.74
C ALA A 40 12.54 7.22 -2.01
N LYS A 41 11.28 7.29 -2.44
CA LYS A 41 10.33 8.27 -1.95
C LYS A 41 9.82 7.69 -0.65
N VAL A 42 10.48 8.07 0.43
CA VAL A 42 10.08 7.70 1.78
C VAL A 42 9.00 8.68 2.24
N LEU A 43 7.79 8.16 2.41
CA LEU A 43 6.64 8.86 2.93
C LEU A 43 6.47 8.50 4.41
N ILE A 44 6.36 9.50 5.27
CA ILE A 44 6.04 9.29 6.68
C ILE A 44 4.55 9.55 6.87
N ALA A 45 3.80 8.49 7.17
CA ALA A 45 2.38 8.60 7.38
C ALA A 45 2.08 9.31 8.70
N ARG A 46 1.15 10.27 8.65
CA ARG A 46 0.69 11.00 9.83
C ARG A 46 -0.60 10.38 10.35
N LEU A 47 -0.73 10.25 11.66
CA LEU A 47 -1.98 9.91 12.30
C LEU A 47 -3.04 11.01 12.01
N VAL A 48 -4.21 10.58 11.54
CA VAL A 48 -5.36 11.46 11.26
C VAL A 48 -6.47 11.25 12.29
N SER A 49 -6.70 10.01 12.73
CA SER A 49 -7.70 9.67 13.74
C SER A 49 -7.40 8.33 14.42
N GLY A 50 -7.92 8.11 15.64
CA GLY A 50 -7.94 6.79 16.29
C GLY A 50 -7.13 6.63 17.58
N GLN A 51 -6.36 7.63 18.01
CA GLN A 51 -5.72 7.59 19.33
C GLN A 51 -6.64 8.30 20.33
N GLY A 52 -7.41 7.49 21.07
CA GLY A 52 -8.44 7.97 21.99
C GLY A 52 -7.91 8.93 23.04
N ASP A 53 -8.11 10.22 22.81
CA ASP A 53 -8.13 11.23 23.86
C ASP A 53 -9.44 12.02 23.72
N SER A 54 -10.50 11.42 24.25
CA SER A 54 -11.85 11.97 24.25
C SER A 54 -11.94 13.12 25.25
N THR A 55 -11.39 14.28 24.91
CA THR A 55 -11.69 15.57 25.56
C THR A 55 -12.13 16.61 24.54
N ALA A 56 -13.09 16.25 23.69
CA ALA A 56 -13.84 17.21 22.89
C ALA A 56 -15.33 17.06 23.19
N LEU A 57 -15.93 18.18 23.57
CA LEU A 57 -17.31 18.32 24.01
C LEU A 57 -18.30 17.87 22.92
N GLY A 58 -19.01 16.78 23.20
CA GLY A 58 -20.40 16.59 22.82
C GLY A 58 -20.68 15.94 21.46
N GLU A 59 -20.65 14.61 21.42
CA GLU A 59 -21.58 13.79 20.62
C GLU A 59 -21.94 12.51 21.40
N PRO A 60 -23.19 12.01 21.35
CA PRO A 60 -23.60 10.85 22.14
C PRO A 60 -23.24 9.57 21.37
N SER A 61 -22.14 8.92 21.76
CA SER A 61 -21.88 7.54 21.36
C SER A 61 -22.01 6.62 22.57
N PHE A 62 -22.83 5.59 22.38
CA PHE A 62 -23.19 4.59 23.37
C PHE A 62 -21.95 3.91 23.93
N ALA A 63 -21.70 4.10 25.23
CA ALA A 63 -20.75 3.30 25.97
C ALA A 63 -21.27 1.86 26.11
N LEU A 64 -20.82 0.98 25.23
CA LEU A 64 -21.01 -0.47 25.32
C LEU A 64 -19.66 -1.14 25.59
N ARG A 65 -19.38 -1.31 26.88
CA ARG A 65 -18.47 -2.28 27.53
C ARG A 65 -17.49 -3.02 26.60
N GLY A 66 -16.27 -2.52 26.55
CA GLY A 66 -15.10 -3.13 25.92
C GLY A 66 -14.18 -1.99 25.49
N GLU A 67 -12.90 -2.04 25.85
CA GLU A 67 -11.88 -1.06 25.47
C GLU A 67 -11.52 -1.22 23.98
N TYR A 68 -12.52 -1.13 23.11
CA TYR A 68 -12.32 -1.17 21.67
C TYR A 68 -11.87 0.21 21.22
N LYS A 69 -10.56 0.38 21.03
CA LYS A 69 -10.01 1.50 20.29
C LYS A 69 -10.40 1.25 18.83
N GLY A 70 -11.30 2.08 18.31
CA GLY A 70 -11.74 1.96 16.92
C GLY A 70 -10.58 2.05 15.91
N PRO A 71 -10.86 1.86 14.62
CA PRO A 71 -9.84 1.86 13.60
C PRO A 71 -9.01 3.15 13.60
N ILE A 72 -7.69 2.99 13.45
CA ILE A 72 -6.71 4.07 13.40
C ILE A 72 -6.43 4.40 11.95
N THR A 73 -6.52 5.68 11.58
CA THR A 73 -6.28 6.12 10.20
C THR A 73 -5.01 6.95 10.11
N TYR A 74 -4.15 6.59 9.15
CA TYR A 74 -2.95 7.31 8.77
C TYR A 74 -3.06 7.80 7.33
N GLU A 75 -2.36 8.89 7.02
CA GLU A 75 -2.33 9.45 5.68
C GLU A 75 -0.90 9.85 5.28
N ALA A 76 -0.53 9.58 4.04
CA ALA A 76 0.70 10.07 3.42
C ALA A 76 0.49 10.31 1.93
N ASP A 77 0.61 11.56 1.47
CA ASP A 77 0.63 11.91 0.03
C ASP A 77 -0.52 11.28 -0.79
N GLY A 78 -1.76 11.39 -0.30
CA GLY A 78 -2.94 10.82 -0.96
C GLY A 78 -3.19 9.33 -0.68
N ILE A 79 -2.30 8.68 0.08
CA ILE A 79 -2.47 7.30 0.53
C ILE A 79 -3.12 7.30 1.90
N VAL A 80 -4.22 6.59 2.05
CA VAL A 80 -4.91 6.38 3.32
C VAL A 80 -4.66 4.95 3.80
N ILE A 81 -4.18 4.82 5.03
CA ILE A 81 -3.93 3.52 5.67
C ILE A 81 -4.79 3.41 6.91
N VAL A 82 -5.65 2.40 6.95
CA VAL A 82 -6.53 2.12 8.10
C VAL A 82 -6.04 0.87 8.79
N LEU A 83 -5.86 0.94 10.10
CA LEU A 83 -5.50 -0.20 10.95
C LEU A 83 -6.62 -0.48 11.95
N ASP A 84 -7.10 -1.71 11.98
CA ASP A 84 -7.97 -2.23 13.03
C ASP A 84 -7.17 -3.19 13.91
N ILE A 85 -7.03 -2.85 15.20
CA ILE A 85 -6.24 -3.61 16.16
C ILE A 85 -7.21 -4.33 17.10
N GLN A 86 -7.19 -5.65 17.06
CA GLN A 86 -8.10 -6.48 17.81
C GLN A 86 -7.36 -7.28 18.88
N PRO A 87 -7.64 -7.09 20.18
CA PRO A 87 -7.03 -7.88 21.23
C PRO A 87 -7.48 -9.34 21.13
N VAL A 88 -6.53 -10.27 21.25
CA VAL A 88 -6.84 -11.72 21.25
C VAL A 88 -6.80 -12.27 22.67
N ASN A 89 -5.74 -11.98 23.40
CA ASN A 89 -5.53 -12.37 24.80
C ASN A 89 -4.53 -11.42 25.46
N GLU A 90 -4.24 -11.61 26.76
CA GLU A 90 -3.29 -10.73 27.48
C GLU A 90 -1.96 -10.59 26.74
N GLY A 91 -1.67 -9.36 26.33
CA GLY A 91 -0.43 -8.96 25.67
C GLY A 91 -0.32 -9.37 24.20
N LYS A 92 -1.41 -9.80 23.54
CA LYS A 92 -1.40 -10.10 22.10
C LYS A 92 -2.59 -9.52 21.34
N VAL A 93 -2.31 -9.08 20.14
CA VAL A 93 -3.29 -8.49 19.22
C VAL A 93 -3.19 -9.10 17.82
N ASN A 94 -4.29 -9.01 17.08
CA ASN A 94 -4.30 -9.10 15.63
C ASN A 94 -4.38 -7.69 15.06
N ILE A 95 -3.69 -7.47 13.94
CA ILE A 95 -3.68 -6.18 13.23
C ILE A 95 -4.20 -6.45 11.84
N PHE A 96 -5.30 -5.79 11.47
CA PHE A 96 -5.85 -5.79 10.12
C PHE A 96 -5.58 -4.44 9.49
N GLY A 97 -5.01 -4.44 8.29
CA GLY A 97 -4.64 -3.22 7.59
C GLY A 97 -5.31 -3.12 6.23
N GLN A 98 -5.68 -1.89 5.87
CA GLN A 98 -6.21 -1.53 4.56
C GLN A 98 -5.45 -0.33 4.03
N VAL A 99 -4.98 -0.41 2.79
CA VAL A 99 -4.34 0.68 2.04
C VAL A 99 -5.29 1.08 0.91
N ALA A 100 -5.58 2.36 0.82
CA ALA A 100 -6.33 2.97 -0.26
C ALA A 100 -5.53 4.12 -0.85
N ALA A 101 -5.35 4.14 -2.15
CA ALA A 101 -4.70 5.22 -2.89
C ALA A 101 -5.41 5.44 -4.23
N ASP A 102 -5.23 6.63 -4.83
CA ASP A 102 -5.77 6.93 -6.16
C ASP A 102 -5.24 5.94 -7.22
N ASP A 103 -3.95 5.62 -7.15
CA ASP A 103 -3.28 4.64 -8.02
C ASP A 103 -3.13 3.28 -7.33
N GLN A 104 -4.25 2.60 -7.03
CA GLN A 104 -4.23 1.35 -6.24
C GLN A 104 -3.33 0.25 -6.82
N ASP A 105 -3.23 0.14 -8.15
CA ASP A 105 -2.48 -0.91 -8.83
C ASP A 105 -0.98 -0.91 -8.49
N ILE A 106 -0.41 0.26 -8.17
CA ILE A 106 1.02 0.36 -7.83
C ILE A 106 1.33 -0.25 -6.46
N TRP A 107 0.32 -0.45 -5.62
CA TRP A 107 0.46 -0.98 -4.27
C TRP A 107 0.18 -2.49 -4.19
N THR A 108 -0.48 -3.08 -5.18
CA THR A 108 -0.73 -4.53 -5.22
C THR A 108 0.58 -5.30 -5.19
N GLY A 109 0.70 -6.27 -4.27
CA GLY A 109 1.93 -7.03 -4.07
C GLY A 109 3.02 -6.28 -3.28
N SER A 110 2.70 -5.13 -2.67
CA SER A 110 3.62 -4.45 -1.75
C SER A 110 4.05 -5.35 -0.61
N THR A 111 5.31 -5.22 -0.18
CA THR A 111 5.80 -5.90 1.01
C THR A 111 5.50 -5.05 2.24
N ILE A 112 4.80 -5.63 3.20
CA ILE A 112 4.49 -5.01 4.50
C ILE A 112 5.44 -5.57 5.53
N THR A 113 6.20 -4.72 6.20
CA THR A 113 7.12 -5.12 7.28
C THR A 113 6.68 -4.50 8.59
N LEU A 114 6.30 -5.34 9.55
CA LEU A 114 6.11 -4.96 10.95
C LEU A 114 7.42 -5.14 11.71
N THR A 115 7.90 -4.08 12.35
CA THR A 115 9.07 -4.12 13.24
C THR A 115 8.61 -3.84 14.67
N LYS A 116 8.96 -4.73 15.60
CA LYS A 116 8.65 -4.59 17.03
C LYS A 116 9.75 -3.83 17.76
N ALA A 117 9.47 -3.35 18.97
CA ALA A 117 10.44 -2.68 19.84
C ALA A 117 11.70 -3.53 20.17
N ASP A 118 11.58 -4.86 20.17
CA ASP A 118 12.73 -5.78 20.36
C ASP A 118 13.60 -5.95 19.09
N GLY A 119 13.23 -5.28 17.99
CA GLY A 119 13.91 -5.36 16.69
C GLY A 119 13.48 -6.55 15.83
N SER A 120 12.61 -7.44 16.33
CA SER A 120 12.07 -8.53 15.52
C SER A 120 11.19 -7.99 14.40
N LYS A 121 11.24 -8.67 13.26
CA LYS A 121 10.50 -8.29 12.05
C LYS A 121 9.57 -9.41 11.61
N THR A 122 8.42 -9.02 11.10
CA THR A 122 7.45 -9.93 10.47
C THR A 122 6.97 -9.28 9.20
N THR A 123 6.81 -10.08 8.15
CA THR A 123 6.43 -9.60 6.82
C THR A 123 5.10 -10.20 6.38
N ASP A 124 4.30 -9.39 5.70
CA ASP A 124 3.11 -9.81 4.95
C ASP A 124 3.13 -9.13 3.56
N SER A 125 2.21 -9.50 2.69
CA SER A 125 2.04 -8.88 1.38
C SER A 125 0.68 -8.21 1.25
N LEU A 126 0.64 -7.05 0.61
CA LEU A 126 -0.60 -6.40 0.24
C LEU A 126 -1.28 -7.16 -0.89
N ASN A 127 -2.53 -7.56 -0.70
CA ASN A 127 -3.32 -8.18 -1.76
C ASN A 127 -3.86 -7.16 -2.78
N ASP A 128 -4.57 -7.65 -3.80
CA ASP A 128 -5.21 -6.87 -4.86
C ASP A 128 -6.30 -5.92 -4.36
N LEU A 129 -6.88 -6.22 -3.21
CA LEU A 129 -7.86 -5.36 -2.54
C LEU A 129 -7.21 -4.35 -1.58
N GLY A 130 -5.88 -4.29 -1.49
CA GLY A 130 -5.18 -3.38 -0.59
C GLY A 130 -5.20 -3.81 0.89
N ALA A 131 -5.49 -5.06 1.20
CA ALA A 131 -5.54 -5.57 2.56
C ALA A 131 -4.28 -6.36 2.95
N PHE A 132 -3.94 -6.32 4.24
CA PHE A 132 -2.88 -7.11 4.88
C PHE A 132 -3.27 -7.44 6.33
N HIS A 133 -2.60 -8.41 6.95
CA HIS A 133 -2.88 -8.77 8.34
C HIS A 133 -1.67 -9.37 9.07
N PHE A 134 -1.61 -9.14 10.38
CA PHE A 134 -0.68 -9.79 11.28
C PHE A 134 -1.43 -10.40 12.45
N GLU A 135 -1.16 -11.67 12.76
CA GLU A 135 -1.78 -12.38 13.87
C GLU A 135 -0.84 -12.49 15.06
N GLN A 136 -1.42 -12.52 16.27
CA GLN A 136 -0.69 -12.85 17.51
C GLN A 136 0.54 -11.96 17.76
N VAL A 137 0.46 -10.69 17.36
CA VAL A 137 1.51 -9.69 17.59
C VAL A 137 1.53 -9.35 19.07
N ASN A 138 2.70 -9.35 19.69
CA ASN A 138 2.83 -8.93 21.08
C ASN A 138 2.51 -7.43 21.19
N SER A 139 1.70 -7.06 22.18
CA SER A 139 1.40 -5.66 22.50
C SER A 139 2.67 -4.87 22.82
N GLY A 140 2.68 -3.59 22.45
CA GLY A 140 3.83 -2.69 22.57
C GLY A 140 3.95 -1.74 21.39
N SER A 141 5.05 -0.98 21.37
CA SER A 141 5.32 -0.05 20.27
C SER A 141 5.87 -0.79 19.05
N ILE A 142 5.27 -0.53 17.89
CA ILE A 142 5.65 -1.11 16.60
C ILE A 142 5.81 -0.03 15.53
N GLN A 143 6.50 -0.41 14.45
CA GLN A 143 6.60 0.34 13.21
C GLN A 143 6.10 -0.54 12.05
N ILE A 144 5.34 0.03 11.13
CA ILE A 144 4.95 -0.62 9.88
C ILE A 144 5.61 0.10 8.72
N MET A 145 6.21 -0.65 7.80
CA MET A 145 6.77 -0.16 6.55
C MET A 145 6.08 -0.87 5.38
N ILE A 146 5.63 -0.10 4.40
CA ILE A 146 4.98 -0.58 3.17
C ILE A 146 5.91 -0.24 2.02
N LEU A 147 6.42 -1.24 1.31
CA LEU A 147 7.28 -1.05 0.15
C LEU A 147 6.54 -1.51 -1.10
N SER A 148 6.23 -0.58 -1.99
CA SER A 148 5.59 -0.88 -3.27
C SER A 148 6.56 -1.59 -4.24
N PRO A 149 6.06 -2.41 -5.19
CA PRO A 149 6.90 -2.98 -6.25
C PRO A 149 7.62 -1.92 -7.09
N GLN A 150 7.12 -0.69 -7.09
CA GLN A 150 7.71 0.47 -7.76
C GLN A 150 8.69 1.25 -6.88
N GLY A 151 9.05 0.73 -5.69
CA GLY A 151 10.08 1.35 -4.84
C GLY A 151 9.63 2.55 -4.02
N VAL A 152 8.32 2.80 -3.91
CA VAL A 152 7.76 3.80 -2.99
C VAL A 152 7.65 3.18 -1.60
N GLU A 153 8.17 3.88 -0.59
CA GLU A 153 8.17 3.40 0.79
C GLU A 153 7.27 4.29 1.66
N VAL A 154 6.33 3.70 2.38
CA VAL A 154 5.53 4.39 3.41
C VAL A 154 5.86 3.83 4.76
N GLN A 155 6.20 4.71 5.71
CA GLN A 155 6.47 4.35 7.09
C GLN A 155 5.41 4.91 8.02
N ILE A 156 4.93 4.05 8.92
CA ILE A 156 4.10 4.39 10.05
C ILE A 156 4.89 4.07 11.31
N GLN A 157 5.20 5.08 12.11
CA GLN A 157 6.09 4.95 13.26
C GLN A 157 5.31 5.10 14.58
N ASN A 158 5.84 4.50 15.65
CA ASN A 158 5.34 4.63 17.02
C ASN A 158 3.85 4.28 17.16
N ILE A 159 3.44 3.14 16.59
CA ILE A 159 2.09 2.62 16.76
C ILE A 159 2.06 1.83 18.06
N ASP A 160 1.21 2.22 19.00
CA ASP A 160 0.97 1.46 20.24
C ASP A 160 -0.16 0.46 20.04
N VAL A 161 0.15 -0.83 20.21
CA VAL A 161 -0.80 -1.95 20.08
C VAL A 161 -0.92 -2.78 21.35
#